data_AF-A0A2V9JW24-F1
#
_entry.id   AF-A0A2V9JW24-F1
#
_cell.length_a   1.000
_cell.length_b   1.000
_cell.length_c   1.000
_cell.angle_alpha   90.00
_cell.angle_beta   90.00
_cell.angle_gamma   90.00
#
_symmetry.space_group_name_H-M   'P 1'
#
loop_
_entity.id
_entity.type
_entity.pdbx_description
1 polymer ?
#
loop_
_entity_poly.entity_id
_entity_poly.type
_entity_poly.pdbx_seq_one_letter_code
_entity_poly.pdbx_strand_id
1 'polypeptide(L)'
;MKSVGLVEGEPIPERQGSSDIGNLSQVIPTIHPMIGIAPLGTAIHTREFAEAAVMPPARAGLLAAAKTMAATALDLLSDPARVMAAKAELARP
;
A
#
# COMPACT_ATOMS: atom_id res chain seq x y z
N MET A 1 -11.66 1.14 11.60
CA MET A 1 -11.00 -0.09 11.14
C MET A 1 -10.25 -0.73 12.31
N LYS A 2 -10.36 -2.04 12.55
CA LYS A 2 -9.41 -2.70 13.47
C LYS A 2 -8.04 -2.70 12.81
N SER A 3 -7.01 -2.20 13.51
CA SER A 3 -5.62 -2.24 13.01
C SER A 3 -5.20 -3.69 12.74
N VAL A 4 -4.48 -3.92 11.64
CA VAL A 4 -3.90 -5.23 11.30
C VAL A 4 -2.52 -5.45 11.95
N GLY A 5 -2.13 -4.58 12.88
CA GLY A 5 -0.82 -4.64 13.54
C GLY A 5 0.32 -3.99 12.75
N LEU A 6 0.00 -3.28 11.66
CA LEU A 6 0.94 -2.42 10.96
C LEU A 6 0.89 -1.01 11.56
N VAL A 7 2.06 -0.39 11.65
CA VAL A 7 2.22 1.01 12.02
C VAL A 7 2.77 1.73 10.80
N GLU A 8 2.21 2.90 10.50
CA GLU A 8 2.74 3.77 9.45
C GLU A 8 4.13 4.25 9.87
N GLY A 9 5.10 4.09 8.96
CA GLY A 9 6.45 4.59 9.18
C GLY A 9 6.54 6.09 8.93
N GLU A 10 7.66 6.70 9.31
CA GLU A 10 7.93 8.09 8.96
C GLU A 10 7.91 8.28 7.44
N PRO A 11 7.40 9.43 6.93
CA PRO A 11 7.48 9.76 5.52
C PRO A 11 8.93 9.71 5.02
N ILE A 12 9.12 9.20 3.80
CA ILE A 12 10.44 9.17 3.14
C ILE A 12 10.34 10.10 1.92
N PRO A 13 10.63 11.42 2.06
CA PRO A 13 10.30 12.42 1.05
C PRO A 13 10.98 12.21 -0.30
N GLU A 14 12.18 11.62 -0.27
CA GLU A 14 13.02 11.38 -1.45
C GLU A 14 12.62 10.12 -2.23
N ARG A 15 11.68 9.32 -1.70
CA ARG A 15 11.30 8.05 -2.29
C ARG A 15 10.36 8.27 -3.47
N GLN A 16 10.92 8.23 -4.67
CA GLN A 16 10.17 8.23 -5.92
C GLN A 16 9.86 6.80 -6.38
N GLY A 17 8.72 6.61 -7.03
CA GLY A 17 8.31 5.35 -7.64
C GLY A 17 8.10 5.52 -9.14
N SER A 18 8.40 4.48 -9.91
CA SER A 18 8.05 4.38 -11.32
C SER A 18 7.32 3.06 -11.53
N SER A 19 5.99 3.13 -11.62
CA SER A 19 5.12 1.97 -11.82
C SER A 19 3.90 2.38 -12.63
N ASP A 20 3.46 1.46 -13.48
CA ASP A 20 2.25 1.52 -14.29
C ASP A 20 0.95 1.71 -13.48
N ILE A 21 0.94 1.41 -12.18
CA ILE A 21 -0.16 1.76 -11.28
C ILE A 21 -0.44 3.27 -11.27
N GLY A 22 0.57 4.09 -11.57
CA GLY A 22 0.44 5.53 -11.75
C GLY A 22 -0.43 5.92 -12.94
N ASN A 23 -0.53 5.08 -13.99
CA ASN A 23 -1.47 5.32 -15.08
C ASN A 23 -2.92 5.12 -14.61
N LEU A 24 -3.18 4.11 -13.76
CA LEU A 24 -4.51 3.87 -13.21
C LEU A 24 -4.94 4.96 -12.24
N SER A 25 -4.01 5.54 -11.47
CA SER A 25 -4.33 6.62 -10.54
C SER A 25 -4.82 7.90 -11.22
N GLN A 26 -4.57 8.06 -12.53
CA GLN A 26 -5.12 9.17 -13.32
C GLN A 26 -6.61 8.98 -13.70
N VAL A 27 -7.12 7.75 -13.63
CA VAL A 27 -8.45 7.40 -14.16
C VAL A 27 -9.40 6.94 -13.07
N ILE A 28 -8.88 6.26 -12.04
CA ILE A 28 -9.67 5.72 -10.92
C ILE A 28 -8.96 5.98 -9.58
N PRO A 29 -9.71 6.19 -8.48
CA PRO A 29 -9.10 6.32 -7.16
C PRO A 29 -8.24 5.09 -6.85
N THR A 30 -6.95 5.31 -6.62
CA THR A 30 -5.94 4.24 -6.56
C THR A 30 -4.99 4.51 -5.39
N ILE A 31 -4.58 3.45 -4.69
CA ILE A 31 -3.53 3.51 -3.68
C ILE A 31 -2.38 2.58 -4.09
N HIS A 32 -1.15 2.95 -3.74
CA HIS A 32 0.03 2.10 -3.91
C HIS A 32 0.90 2.10 -2.64
N PRO A 33 0.40 1.53 -1.54
CA PRO A 33 1.12 1.50 -0.26
C PRO A 33 2.26 0.48 -0.30
N MET A 34 3.29 0.72 0.51
CA MET A 34 4.41 -0.20 0.70
C MET A 34 4.39 -0.80 2.11
N ILE A 35 4.65 -2.11 2.20
CA ILE A 35 4.75 -2.83 3.47
C ILE A 35 6.22 -3.17 3.74
N GLY A 36 6.72 -2.83 4.93
CA GLY A 36 8.09 -3.12 5.34
C GLY A 36 8.30 -4.63 5.55
N ILE A 37 9.10 -5.24 4.67
CA ILE A 37 9.45 -6.67 4.73
C ILE A 37 10.95 -6.92 4.94
N ALA A 38 11.74 -5.86 4.92
CA ALA A 38 13.19 -5.87 5.08
C ALA A 38 13.60 -4.82 6.14
N PRO A 39 14.82 -4.90 6.69
CA PRO A 39 15.36 -3.86 7.56
C PRO A 39 15.27 -2.46 6.94
N LEU A 40 15.11 -1.45 7.80
CA LEU A 40 15.10 -0.07 7.35
C LEU A 40 16.42 0.27 6.65
N GLY A 41 16.34 0.93 5.49
CA GLY A 41 17.50 1.27 4.67
C GLY A 41 17.87 0.21 3.62
N THR A 42 17.26 -0.98 3.62
CA THR A 42 17.43 -1.93 2.52
C THR A 42 16.79 -1.37 1.24
N ALA A 43 17.60 -1.13 0.22
CA ALA A 43 17.13 -0.63 -1.07
C ALA A 43 16.34 -1.71 -1.84
N ILE A 44 15.29 -1.31 -2.54
CA ILE A 44 14.62 -2.18 -3.51
C ILE A 44 15.55 -2.44 -4.70
N HIS A 45 15.35 -3.54 -5.42
CA HIS A 45 16.20 -3.98 -6.55
C HIS A 45 17.62 -4.43 -6.19
N THR A 46 17.86 -4.89 -4.96
CA THR A 46 19.14 -5.50 -4.57
C THR A 46 18.98 -6.98 -4.23
N ARG A 47 20.10 -7.71 -4.12
CA ARG A 47 20.10 -9.12 -3.72
C ARG A 47 19.62 -9.29 -2.28
N GLU A 48 20.01 -8.37 -1.41
CA GLU A 48 19.63 -8.35 0.01
C GLU A 48 18.11 -8.21 0.16
N PHE A 49 17.46 -7.40 -0.69
CA PHE A 49 16.00 -7.30 -0.68
C PHE A 49 15.33 -8.57 -1.21
N ALA A 50 15.91 -9.20 -2.24
CA ALA A 50 15.41 -10.48 -2.75
C ALA A 50 15.51 -11.60 -1.70
N GLU A 51 16.60 -11.66 -0.94
CA GLU A 51 16.76 -12.56 0.20
C GLU A 51 15.73 -12.26 1.29
N ALA A 52 15.54 -10.99 1.67
CA ALA A 52 14.54 -10.59 2.65
C ALA A 52 13.10 -10.97 2.22
N ALA A 53 12.80 -10.91 0.92
CA ALA A 53 11.47 -11.19 0.38
C ALA A 53 11.00 -12.64 0.54
N VAL A 54 11.90 -13.58 0.86
CA VAL A 54 11.56 -14.99 1.12
C VAL A 54 11.66 -15.36 2.61
N MET A 55 11.99 -14.40 3.48
CA MET A 55 12.13 -14.63 4.91
C MET A 55 10.79 -14.52 5.67
N PRO A 56 10.69 -15.05 6.90
CA PRO A 56 9.45 -14.98 7.69
C PRO A 56 8.82 -13.58 7.83
N PRO A 57 9.59 -12.46 7.96
CA PRO A 57 9.00 -11.12 7.96
C PRO A 57 8.23 -10.77 6.68
N ALA A 58 8.69 -11.23 5.51
CA ALA A 58 7.97 -11.02 4.24
C ALA A 58 6.62 -11.75 4.23
N ARG A 59 6.55 -12.96 4.79
CA ARG A 59 5.28 -13.69 4.95
C ARG A 59 4.33 -12.98 5.90
N ALA A 60 4.84 -12.43 7.01
CA ALA A 60 4.04 -11.62 7.93
C ALA A 60 3.51 -10.36 7.26
N GLY A 61 4.37 -9.65 6.51
CA GLY A 61 4.01 -8.48 5.71
C GLY A 61 2.94 -8.79 4.65
N LEU A 62 3.09 -9.90 3.93
CA LEU A 62 2.10 -10.38 2.95
C LEU A 62 0.72 -10.58 3.58
N LEU A 63 0.65 -11.27 4.72
CA LEU A 63 -0.63 -11.51 5.42
C LEU A 63 -1.24 -10.20 5.94
N ALA A 64 -0.42 -9.27 6.42
CA ALA A 64 -0.88 -7.95 6.83
C ALA A 64 -1.42 -7.16 5.64
N ALA A 65 -0.71 -7.13 4.50
CA ALA A 65 -1.13 -6.48 3.27
C ALA A 65 -2.48 -7.03 2.77
N ALA A 66 -2.63 -8.35 2.73
CA ALA A 66 -3.86 -9.01 2.31
C ALA A 66 -5.05 -8.64 3.21
N LYS A 67 -4.84 -8.64 4.54
CA LYS A 67 -5.87 -8.23 5.50
C LYS A 67 -6.23 -6.75 5.35
N THR A 68 -5.25 -5.87 5.15
CA THR A 68 -5.49 -4.45 4.91
C THR A 68 -6.32 -4.25 3.65
N MET A 69 -5.94 -4.88 2.54
CA MET A 69 -6.69 -4.79 1.27
C MET A 69 -8.13 -5.29 1.42
N ALA A 70 -8.33 -6.42 2.11
CA ALA A 70 -9.67 -6.96 2.37
C ALA A 70 -10.51 -6.03 3.28
N ALA A 71 -9.90 -5.46 4.32
CA ALA A 71 -10.57 -4.51 5.20
C ALA A 71 -10.93 -3.20 4.46
N THR A 72 -10.03 -2.69 3.60
CA THR A 72 -10.31 -1.53 2.74
C THR A 72 -11.46 -1.82 1.78
N ALA A 73 -11.46 -2.98 1.13
CA ALA A 73 -12.57 -3.38 0.25
C ALA A 73 -13.90 -3.48 1.01
N LEU A 74 -13.89 -4.11 2.19
CA LEU A 74 -15.07 -4.20 3.06
C LEU A 74 -15.59 -2.83 3.44
N ASP A 75 -14.71 -1.90 3.84
CA ASP A 75 -15.05 -0.54 4.19
C ASP A 75 -15.69 0.22 3.02
N LEU A 76 -15.18 0.04 1.80
CA LEU A 76 -15.73 0.65 0.58
C LEU A 76 -17.07 0.05 0.15
N LEU A 77 -17.23 -1.28 0.30
CA LEU A 77 -18.47 -1.99 -0.03
C LEU A 77 -19.58 -1.73 0.99
N SER A 78 -19.22 -1.54 2.27
CA SER A 78 -20.18 -1.29 3.35
C SER A 78 -20.68 0.15 3.37
N ASP A 79 -19.94 1.08 2.77
CA ASP A 79 -20.25 2.51 2.74
C ASP A 79 -19.96 3.11 1.35
N PRO A 80 -20.94 3.04 0.42
CA PRO A 80 -20.79 3.57 -0.93
C PRO A 80 -20.46 5.07 -0.99
N ALA A 81 -20.77 5.83 0.07
CA ALA A 81 -20.44 7.26 0.12
C ALA A 81 -18.92 7.50 0.07
N ARG A 82 -18.12 6.57 0.61
CA ARG A 82 -16.64 6.63 0.54
C ARG A 82 -16.13 6.50 -0.89
N VAL A 83 -16.74 5.62 -1.67
CA VAL A 83 -16.41 5.47 -3.11
C VAL A 83 -16.77 6.75 -3.87
N MET A 84 -17.93 7.35 -3.57
CA MET A 84 -18.32 8.62 -4.20
C MET A 84 -17.37 9.76 -3.81
N ALA A 85 -16.98 9.85 -2.54
CA ALA A 85 -16.03 10.85 -2.06
C ALA A 85 -14.66 10.72 -2.74
N ALA A 86 -14.12 9.51 -2.85
CA ALA A 86 -12.85 9.25 -3.52
C ALA A 86 -12.90 9.61 -5.02
N LYS A 87 -14.01 9.32 -5.70
CA LYS A 87 -14.23 9.73 -7.10
C LYS A 87 -14.34 11.24 -7.26
N ALA A 88 -15.06 11.91 -6.35
CA ALA A 88 -15.18 13.36 -6.36
C ALA A 88 -13.83 14.05 -6.09
N GLU A 89 -12.99 13.47 -5.23
CA GLU A 89 -11.64 13.94 -4.98
C GLU A 89 -10.74 13.84 -6.22
N LEU A 90 -10.74 12.69 -6.91
CA LEU A 90 -9.98 12.52 -8.15
C LEU A 90 -10.41 13.49 -9.24
N ALA A 91 -11.69 13.87 -9.28
CA ALA A 91 -12.23 14.81 -10.27
C ALA A 91 -11.96 16.28 -9.94
N ARG A 92 -11.30 16.60 -8.82
CA ARG A 92 -10.92 17.98 -8.50
C ARG A 92 -9.85 18.45 -9.51
N PRO A 93 -9.93 19.71 -9.97
CA PRO A 93 -8.97 20.29 -10.90
C PRO A 93 -7.58 20.48 -10.28
#